data_AF-A0A7R9QCN4-F1
#
_entry.id   AF-A0A7R9QCN4-F1
#
_cell.length_a   1.000
_cell.length_b   1.000
_cell.length_c   1.000
_cell.angle_alpha   90.00
_cell.angle_beta   90.00
_cell.angle_gamma   90.00
#
_symmetry.space_group_name_H-M   'P 1'
#
loop_
_entity.id
_entity.type
_entity.pdbx_description
1 polymer ?
#
loop_
_entity_poly.entity_id
_entity_poly.type
_entity_poly.pdbx_seq_one_letter_code
_entity_poly.pdbx_strand_id
1 'polypeptide(L)'
;MNTTPWYIYLVIQCLLGIKSYVTSKDFSKTMKGVVLNQIIIYLGLYLYAFKVLLKHDSKSPLLLTSHLAFLWFWIAFGTLTSVHTHSGFHLPLTVSPQFHEYHHSHPNQNFGVSGILDQFFGTDLVFRKSKQFQRNRVLYSLKTPDELIQ
;
A
#
# COMPACT_ATOMS: atom_id res chain seq x y z
N MET A 1 -18.90 -25.57 15.10
CA MET A 1 -19.23 -24.45 14.18
C MET A 1 -18.11 -24.33 13.17
N ASN A 2 -18.32 -24.82 11.95
CA ASN A 2 -17.36 -24.73 10.85
C ASN A 2 -17.40 -23.32 10.27
N THR A 3 -16.70 -22.38 10.90
CA THR A 3 -16.46 -21.08 10.27
C THR A 3 -15.27 -21.24 9.34
N THR A 4 -15.51 -21.15 8.04
CA THR A 4 -14.44 -20.96 7.06
C THR A 4 -13.57 -19.81 7.56
N PRO A 5 -12.26 -20.02 7.78
CA PRO A 5 -11.42 -18.98 8.33
C PRO A 5 -11.46 -17.73 7.44
N TRP A 6 -11.68 -16.57 8.06
CA TRP A 6 -11.85 -15.28 7.37
C TRP A 6 -10.69 -14.93 6.41
N TYR A 7 -9.48 -15.45 6.67
CA TYR A 7 -8.32 -15.29 5.79
C TYR A 7 -8.51 -15.99 4.43
N ILE A 8 -9.27 -17.09 4.37
CA ILE A 8 -9.62 -17.75 3.10
C ILE A 8 -10.48 -16.81 2.25
N TYR A 9 -11.37 -16.04 2.88
CA TYR A 9 -12.18 -15.04 2.18
C TYR A 9 -11.32 -13.91 1.61
N LEU A 10 -10.32 -13.43 2.36
CA LEU A 10 -9.35 -12.44 1.84
C LEU A 10 -8.52 -13.00 0.69
N VAL A 11 -8.03 -14.24 0.78
CA VAL A 11 -7.28 -14.88 -0.29
C VAL A 11 -8.15 -15.05 -1.54
N ILE A 12 -9.40 -15.48 -1.39
CA ILE A 12 -10.36 -15.58 -2.51
C ILE A 12 -10.63 -14.21 -3.13
N GLN A 13 -10.83 -13.16 -2.33
CA GLN A 13 -11.04 -11.79 -2.84
C GLN A 13 -9.80 -11.26 -3.59
N CYS A 14 -8.60 -11.54 -3.09
CA CYS A 14 -7.36 -11.27 -3.81
C CYS A 14 -7.30 -12.01 -5.15
N LEU A 15 -7.58 -13.31 -5.18
CA LEU A 15 -7.53 -14.12 -6.40
C LEU A 15 -8.60 -13.71 -7.43
N LEU A 16 -9.81 -13.39 -6.98
CA LEU A 16 -10.87 -12.86 -7.85
C LEU A 16 -10.51 -11.48 -8.40
N GLY A 17 -9.89 -10.63 -7.57
CA GLY A 17 -9.32 -9.35 -7.98
C GLY A 17 -8.26 -9.52 -9.07
N ILE A 18 -7.29 -10.42 -8.87
CA ILE A 18 -6.23 -10.73 -9.86
C ILE A 18 -6.83 -11.24 -11.17
N LYS A 19 -7.82 -12.15 -11.11
CA LYS A 19 -8.49 -12.67 -12.32
C LYS A 19 -9.23 -11.56 -13.09
N SER A 20 -9.93 -10.67 -12.38
CA SER A 20 -10.57 -9.50 -12.99
C SER A 20 -9.53 -8.52 -13.56
N TYR A 21 -8.37 -8.41 -12.94
CA TYR A 21 -7.28 -7.52 -13.36
C TYR A 21 -6.64 -8.00 -14.67
N VAL A 22 -6.30 -9.29 -14.75
CA VAL A 22 -5.66 -9.91 -15.93
C VAL A 22 -6.57 -9.95 -17.15
N THR A 23 -7.89 -9.99 -16.96
CA THR A 23 -8.86 -10.14 -18.05
C THR A 23 -9.45 -8.81 -18.55
N SER A 24 -9.25 -7.72 -17.82
CA SER A 24 -9.81 -6.41 -18.16
C SER A 24 -8.92 -5.66 -19.17
N LYS A 25 -9.52 -5.21 -20.28
CA LYS A 25 -8.89 -4.26 -21.21
C LYS A 25 -9.07 -2.79 -20.78
N ASP A 26 -9.90 -2.53 -19.78
CA ASP A 26 -10.22 -1.19 -19.29
C ASP A 26 -9.39 -0.88 -18.03
N PHE A 27 -8.36 -0.06 -18.21
CA PHE A 27 -7.45 0.35 -17.14
C PHE A 27 -8.17 1.10 -16.00
N SER A 28 -9.14 1.96 -16.31
CA SER A 28 -9.88 2.73 -15.29
C SER A 28 -10.71 1.82 -14.39
N LYS A 29 -11.40 0.84 -14.99
CA LYS A 29 -12.18 -0.17 -14.26
C LYS A 29 -11.27 -1.05 -13.39
N THR A 30 -10.13 -1.42 -13.93
CA THR A 30 -9.10 -2.20 -13.24
C THR A 30 -8.55 -1.46 -12.02
N MET A 31 -8.21 -0.18 -12.16
CA MET A 31 -7.65 0.64 -11.08
C MET A 31 -8.66 0.92 -9.97
N LYS A 32 -9.92 1.18 -10.30
CA LYS A 32 -11.01 1.27 -9.31
C LYS A 32 -11.15 -0.03 -8.51
N GLY A 33 -11.02 -1.18 -9.18
CA GLY A 33 -11.03 -2.49 -8.54
C GLY A 33 -9.86 -2.69 -7.59
N VAL A 34 -8.64 -2.29 -7.99
CA VAL A 34 -7.45 -2.35 -7.11
C VAL A 34 -7.62 -1.46 -5.90
N VAL A 35 -7.99 -0.18 -6.08
CA VAL A 35 -8.19 0.76 -4.96
C VAL A 35 -9.26 0.25 -4.01
N LEU A 36 -10.38 -0.27 -4.53
CA LEU A 36 -11.44 -0.83 -3.69
C LEU A 36 -10.96 -2.07 -2.91
N ASN A 37 -10.23 -2.99 -3.56
CA ASN A 37 -9.68 -4.17 -2.91
C ASN A 37 -8.65 -3.78 -1.84
N GLN A 38 -7.81 -2.80 -2.15
CA GLN A 38 -6.83 -2.22 -1.25
C GLN A 38 -7.49 -1.66 0.03
N ILE A 39 -8.58 -0.90 -0.12
CA ILE A 39 -9.37 -0.38 0.99
C ILE A 39 -10.01 -1.51 1.81
N ILE A 40 -10.60 -2.51 1.15
CA ILE A 40 -11.24 -3.66 1.81
C ILE A 40 -10.22 -4.45 2.64
N ILE A 41 -9.03 -4.68 2.09
CA ILE A 41 -7.95 -5.38 2.78
C ILE A 41 -7.49 -4.57 3.99
N TYR A 42 -7.25 -3.25 3.84
CA TYR A 42 -6.87 -2.39 4.97
C TYR A 42 -7.92 -2.37 6.08
N LEU A 43 -9.19 -2.19 5.72
CA LEU A 43 -10.30 -2.16 6.68
C LEU A 43 -10.47 -3.52 7.36
N GLY A 44 -10.38 -4.61 6.61
CA GLY A 44 -10.49 -5.98 7.12
C GLY A 44 -9.36 -6.34 8.10
N LEU A 45 -8.12 -5.96 7.78
CA LEU A 45 -6.97 -6.15 8.67
C LEU A 45 -7.09 -5.31 9.93
N TYR A 46 -7.54 -4.06 9.81
CA TYR A 46 -7.76 -3.17 10.96
C TYR A 46 -8.84 -3.73 11.89
N LEU A 47 -10.00 -4.12 11.33
CA LEU A 47 -11.09 -4.73 12.09
C LEU A 47 -10.69 -6.07 12.70
N TYR A 48 -9.85 -6.86 12.03
CA TYR A 48 -9.33 -8.11 12.58
C TYR A 48 -8.37 -7.86 13.74
N ALA A 49 -7.38 -6.97 13.57
CA ALA A 49 -6.47 -6.59 14.64
C ALA A 49 -7.24 -6.06 15.85
N PHE A 50 -8.24 -5.19 15.61
CA PHE A 50 -9.14 -4.69 16.65
C PHE A 50 -9.94 -5.81 17.32
N LYS A 51 -10.48 -6.76 16.55
CA LYS A 51 -11.19 -7.92 17.09
C LYS A 51 -10.27 -8.84 17.92
N VAL A 52 -9.02 -9.03 17.50
CA VAL A 52 -8.02 -9.80 18.26
C VAL A 52 -7.69 -9.11 19.58
N LEU A 53 -7.56 -7.77 19.56
CA LEU A 53 -7.36 -6.97 20.77
C LEU A 53 -8.58 -7.03 21.72
N LEU A 54 -9.80 -6.98 21.18
CA LEU A 54 -11.04 -7.04 21.97
C LEU A 54 -11.35 -8.44 22.52
N LYS A 55 -10.88 -9.50 21.86
CA LYS A 55 -11.11 -10.90 22.29
C LYS A 55 -10.09 -11.37 23.33
N HIS A 56 -9.39 -10.43 23.97
CA HIS A 56 -8.46 -10.73 25.04
C HIS A 56 -9.22 -11.37 26.20
N ASP A 57 -8.97 -12.67 26.41
CA ASP A 57 -9.33 -13.34 27.65
C ASP A 57 -8.29 -12.94 28.69
N SER A 58 -8.74 -12.57 29.88
CA SER A 58 -7.94 -12.05 31.03
C SER A 58 -6.66 -12.83 31.38
N LYS A 59 -6.49 -14.04 30.84
CA LYS A 59 -5.39 -14.97 31.07
C LYS A 59 -4.31 -14.98 29.97
N SER A 60 -4.56 -14.37 28.82
CA SER A 60 -3.53 -14.22 27.78
C SER A 60 -2.66 -13.00 28.12
N PRO A 61 -1.34 -12.98 27.90
CA PRO A 61 -0.60 -11.73 28.03
C PRO A 61 -1.05 -10.78 26.90
N LEU A 62 -1.66 -9.65 27.25
CA LEU A 62 -2.05 -8.58 26.30
C LEU A 62 -0.92 -8.23 25.32
N LEU A 63 0.33 -8.35 25.79
CA LEU A 63 1.54 -8.18 25.01
C LEU A 63 1.67 -9.23 23.89
N LEU A 64 1.52 -10.53 24.16
CA LEU A 64 1.77 -11.57 23.14
C LEU A 64 0.75 -11.54 21.99
N THR A 65 -0.53 -11.32 22.28
CA THR A 65 -1.58 -11.24 21.25
C THR A 65 -1.52 -9.95 20.43
N SER A 66 -1.13 -8.83 21.05
CA SER A 66 -0.94 -7.56 20.34
C SER A 66 0.29 -7.57 19.42
N HIS A 67 1.39 -8.23 19.82
CA HIS A 67 2.58 -8.34 18.98
C HIS A 67 2.31 -9.13 17.69
N LEU A 68 1.57 -10.24 17.79
CA LEU A 68 1.24 -11.02 16.59
C LEU A 68 0.28 -10.28 15.67
N ALA A 69 -0.74 -9.62 16.22
CA ALA A 69 -1.66 -8.78 15.44
C ALA A 69 -0.93 -7.62 14.76
N PHE A 70 -0.04 -6.93 15.48
CA PHE A 70 0.78 -5.86 14.94
C PHE A 70 1.76 -6.35 13.87
N LEU A 71 2.39 -7.50 14.07
CA LEU A 71 3.27 -8.12 13.07
C LEU A 71 2.52 -8.42 11.77
N TRP A 72 1.34 -9.02 11.85
CA TRP A 72 0.51 -9.29 10.66
C TRP A 72 0.06 -8.01 9.96
N PHE A 73 -0.34 -7.00 10.74
CA PHE A 73 -0.64 -5.68 10.20
C PHE A 73 0.58 -5.08 9.48
N TRP A 74 1.76 -5.12 10.11
CA TRP A 74 2.99 -4.57 9.56
C TRP A 74 3.42 -5.27 8.27
N ILE A 75 3.36 -6.60 8.23
CA ILE A 75 3.66 -7.40 7.03
C ILE A 75 2.68 -7.05 5.90
N ALA A 76 1.38 -7.01 6.20
CA ALA A 76 0.39 -6.69 5.20
C ALA A 76 0.54 -5.25 4.68
N PHE A 77 0.68 -4.28 5.58
CA PHE A 77 0.93 -2.89 5.23
C PHE A 77 2.19 -2.76 4.35
N GLY A 78 3.30 -3.33 4.79
CA GLY A 78 4.57 -3.33 4.06
C GLY A 78 4.46 -3.94 2.65
N THR A 79 3.77 -5.09 2.54
CA THR A 79 3.54 -5.76 1.25
C THR A 79 2.72 -4.88 0.31
N LEU A 80 1.65 -4.29 0.82
CA LEU A 80 0.76 -3.43 0.03
C LEU A 80 1.47 -2.16 -0.42
N THR A 81 2.22 -1.50 0.46
CA THR A 81 3.04 -0.35 0.09
C THR A 81 4.10 -0.71 -0.94
N SER A 82 4.74 -1.88 -0.83
CA SER A 82 5.75 -2.34 -1.78
C SER A 82 5.14 -2.56 -3.17
N VAL A 83 4.02 -3.30 -3.26
CA VAL A 83 3.31 -3.49 -4.53
C VAL A 83 2.92 -2.15 -5.14
N HIS A 84 2.40 -1.23 -4.33
CA HIS A 84 2.05 0.11 -4.80
C HIS A 84 3.26 0.87 -5.36
N THR A 85 4.34 1.03 -4.59
CA THR A 85 5.52 1.82 -4.98
C THR A 85 6.32 1.21 -6.12
N HIS A 86 6.15 -0.08 -6.41
CA HIS A 86 6.80 -0.79 -7.52
C HIS A 86 5.90 -1.02 -8.74
N SER A 87 4.62 -0.65 -8.67
CA SER A 87 3.69 -0.82 -9.80
C SER A 87 3.86 0.24 -10.89
N GLY A 88 4.51 1.37 -10.56
CA GLY A 88 4.59 2.57 -11.41
C GLY A 88 3.28 3.33 -11.57
N PHE A 89 2.19 2.87 -10.93
CA PHE A 89 0.90 3.54 -11.00
C PHE A 89 0.74 4.60 -9.90
N HIS A 90 0.20 5.75 -10.29
CA HIS A 90 -0.23 6.78 -9.34
C HIS A 90 -1.66 6.46 -8.93
N LEU A 91 -1.81 5.90 -7.74
CA LEU A 91 -3.13 5.67 -7.16
C LEU A 91 -3.67 6.98 -6.53
N PRO A 92 -4.99 7.21 -6.60
CA PRO A 92 -5.62 8.31 -5.89
C PRO A 92 -5.43 8.17 -4.38
N LEU A 93 -5.19 9.28 -3.70
CA LEU A 93 -5.05 9.39 -2.24
C LEU A 93 -3.87 8.59 -1.65
N THR A 94 -2.90 8.18 -2.48
CA THR A 94 -1.67 7.54 -1.99
C THR A 94 -0.44 8.36 -2.36
N VAL A 95 0.66 8.08 -1.64
CA VAL A 95 1.98 8.65 -1.97
C VAL A 95 2.43 8.18 -3.35
N SER A 96 3.10 9.05 -4.08
CA SER A 96 3.55 8.74 -5.43
C SER A 96 4.69 7.70 -5.44
N PRO A 97 4.74 6.76 -6.40
CA PRO A 97 5.84 5.78 -6.51
C PRO A 97 7.19 6.43 -6.93
N GLN A 98 7.16 7.67 -7.42
CA GLN A 98 8.29 8.32 -8.09
C GLN A 98 9.57 8.41 -7.24
N PHE A 99 9.44 8.62 -5.93
CA PHE A 99 10.61 8.66 -5.04
C PHE A 99 11.32 7.30 -4.97
N HIS A 100 10.55 6.22 -4.85
CA HIS A 100 11.08 4.87 -4.73
C HIS A 100 11.63 4.35 -6.07
N GLU A 101 10.95 4.65 -7.18
CA GLU A 101 11.47 4.35 -8.53
C GLU A 101 12.76 5.12 -8.83
N TYR A 102 12.87 6.36 -8.37
CA TYR A 102 14.09 7.13 -8.51
C TYR A 102 15.26 6.48 -7.76
N HIS A 103 15.03 5.96 -6.55
CA HIS A 103 16.03 5.19 -5.81
C HIS A 103 16.52 3.96 -6.58
N HIS A 104 15.63 3.16 -7.18
CA HIS A 104 16.03 1.98 -7.98
C HIS A 104 16.87 2.33 -9.21
N SER A 105 16.68 3.52 -9.78
CA SER A 105 17.50 4.01 -10.89
C SER A 105 18.78 4.72 -10.42
N HIS A 106 18.91 5.06 -9.14
CA HIS A 106 20.02 5.83 -8.58
C HIS A 106 20.42 5.28 -7.19
N PRO A 107 21.31 4.27 -7.13
CA PRO A 107 21.56 3.48 -5.92
C PRO A 107 22.16 4.25 -4.73
N ASN A 108 22.69 5.45 -4.95
CA ASN A 108 23.39 6.25 -3.92
C ASN A 108 22.56 7.42 -3.38
N GLN A 109 21.23 7.34 -3.44
CA GLN A 109 20.34 8.42 -3.03
C GLN A 109 18.91 7.91 -2.74
N ASN A 110 18.10 8.74 -2.08
CA ASN A 110 16.69 8.45 -1.76
C ASN A 110 16.49 7.14 -0.96
N PHE A 111 17.20 6.98 0.15
CA PHE A 111 17.25 5.75 0.94
C PHE A 111 16.02 5.53 1.83
N GLY A 112 15.39 6.60 2.31
CA GLY A 112 14.31 6.53 3.27
C GLY A 112 12.95 6.32 2.63
N VAL A 113 12.12 5.47 3.23
CA VAL A 113 10.74 5.20 2.75
C VAL A 113 9.87 6.46 2.72
N SER A 114 10.02 7.37 3.68
CA SER A 114 9.27 8.62 3.76
C SER A 114 9.98 9.84 3.17
N GLY A 115 11.27 9.74 2.85
CA GLY A 115 12.11 10.86 2.41
C GLY A 115 12.44 11.92 3.47
N ILE A 116 11.90 11.84 4.69
CA ILE A 116 12.14 12.85 5.76
C ILE A 116 13.62 12.88 6.14
N LEU A 117 14.22 11.71 6.35
CA LEU A 117 15.64 11.61 6.66
C LEU A 117 16.50 11.98 5.46
N ASP A 118 16.06 11.67 4.24
CA ASP A 118 16.78 12.08 3.04
C ASP A 118 16.83 13.59 2.86
N GLN A 119 15.75 14.28 3.19
CA GLN A 119 15.72 15.73 3.22
C GLN A 119 16.67 16.30 4.27
N PHE A 120 16.74 15.67 5.46
CA PHE A 120 17.62 16.11 6.54
C PHE A 120 19.10 15.90 6.20
N PHE A 121 19.44 14.75 5.63
CA PHE A 121 20.83 14.39 5.27
C PHE A 121 21.23 14.81 3.85
N GLY A 122 20.30 15.36 3.06
CA GLY A 122 20.56 15.83 1.70
C GLY A 122 20.73 14.70 0.66
N THR A 123 20.26 13.49 0.95
CA THR A 123 20.34 12.36 0.01
C THR A 123 19.23 12.37 -1.04
N ASP A 124 18.33 13.37 -1.04
CA ASP A 124 17.32 13.60 -2.07
C ASP A 124 17.62 14.82 -2.98
N LEU A 125 18.78 15.47 -2.83
CA LEU A 125 19.08 16.75 -3.51
C LEU A 125 19.03 16.66 -5.04
N VAL A 126 19.49 15.54 -5.62
CA VAL A 126 19.43 15.33 -7.09
C VAL A 126 18.00 14.98 -7.50
N PHE A 127 17.31 14.14 -6.73
CA PHE A 127 15.90 13.83 -6.96
C PHE A 127 15.07 15.10 -7.04
N ARG A 128 15.25 16.05 -6.12
CA ARG A 128 14.50 17.33 -6.10
C ARG A 128 14.69 18.20 -7.35
N LYS A 129 15.74 17.97 -8.13
CA LYS A 129 16.00 18.65 -9.42
C LYS A 129 15.48 17.87 -10.63
N SER A 130 14.97 16.66 -10.42
CA SER A 130 14.54 15.74 -11.49
C SER A 130 13.10 15.99 -11.94
N LYS A 131 12.75 15.44 -13.12
CA LYS A 131 11.35 15.40 -13.59
C LYS A 131 10.48 14.51 -12.71
N GLN A 132 11.06 13.47 -12.10
CA GLN A 132 10.37 12.54 -11.20
C GLN A 132 9.87 13.27 -9.95
N PHE A 133 10.64 14.21 -9.40
CA PHE A 133 10.19 15.04 -8.28
C PHE A 133 9.01 15.94 -8.65
N GLN A 134 8.99 16.51 -9.86
CA GLN A 134 7.83 17.28 -10.33
C GLN A 134 6.55 16.43 -10.44
N ARG A 135 6.71 15.12 -10.64
CA ARG A 135 5.63 14.12 -10.70
C ARG A 135 5.34 13.47 -9.34
N ASN A 136 6.18 13.68 -8.33
CA ASN A 136 6.05 13.10 -6.99
C ASN A 136 4.97 13.82 -6.18
N ARG A 137 3.70 13.58 -6.53
CA ARG A 137 2.54 14.28 -5.98
C ARG A 137 1.46 13.28 -5.59
N VAL A 138 0.77 13.53 -4.48
CA VAL A 138 -0.46 12.81 -4.16
C VAL A 138 -1.56 13.28 -5.10
N LEU A 139 -2.22 12.35 -5.79
CA LEU A 139 -3.37 12.66 -6.61
C LEU A 139 -4.63 12.63 -5.75
N TYR A 140 -5.28 13.78 -5.57
CA TYR A 140 -6.55 13.88 -4.83
C TYR A 140 -7.78 13.57 -5.69
N SER A 141 -7.58 13.07 -6.91
CA SER A 141 -8.62 12.74 -7.88
C SER A 141 -8.47 11.30 -8.33
N LEU A 142 -9.59 10.65 -8.65
CA LEU A 142 -9.63 9.31 -9.25
C LEU A 142 -9.17 9.29 -10.72
N LYS A 143 -8.89 10.46 -11.30
CA LYS A 143 -8.33 10.61 -12.65
C LYS A 143 -6.85 10.23 -12.67
N THR A 144 -6.39 9.67 -13.80
CA THR A 144 -4.99 9.28 -13.96
C THR A 144 -4.08 10.52 -14.08
N PRO A 145 -2.75 10.41 -13.82
CA PRO A 145 -1.82 11.51 -14.04
C PRO A 145 -1.93 12.14 -15.43
N ASP A 146 -2.09 11.32 -16.47
CA ASP A 146 -2.13 11.78 -17.86
C ASP A 146 -3.41 12.61 -18.14
N GLU A 147 -4.52 12.26 -17.49
CA GLU A 147 -5.77 13.04 -17.55
C GLU A 147 -5.68 14.37 -16.78
N LEU A 148 -4.69 14.52 -15.89
CA LEU A 148 -4.48 15.71 -15.07
C LEU A 148 -3.40 16.64 -15.63
N ILE A 149 -2.62 16.21 -16.63
CA ILE A 149 -1.57 16.99 -17.32
C ILE A 149 -2.11 17.37 -18.72
N GLN A 150 -3.19 18.15 -18.75
CA GLN A 150 -3.61 18.89 -19.96
C GLN A 150 -2.95 20.27 -19.98
#